data_AF-A0A967VT04-F1
#
_entry.id   AF-A0A967VT04-F1
#
_cell.length_a   1.000
_cell.length_b   1.000
_cell.length_c   1.000
_cell.angle_alpha   90.00
_cell.angle_beta   90.00
_cell.angle_gamma   90.00
#
_symmetry.space_group_name_H-M   'P 1'
#
loop_
_entity.id
_entity.type
_entity.pdbx_description
1 polymer ?
#
loop_
_entity_poly.entity_id
_entity_poly.type
_entity_poly.pdbx_seq_one_letter_code
_entity_poly.pdbx_strand_id
1 'polypeptide(L)'
;MDSLALQLRHAIRKLARSPLFTAVALVSLAVGIGANTAIFTVVDGVLLEPLSYPESDRLVWINFTAPGLGYDEIPFSDGAYVHVLEGQRSFEGLAMWSQAHMSLTGDGPPERLAAARVTTGTFSLLGVQPALGRGFRPDEGRPGAEPAVIVSYGLWRRRFGGDPDILGQTIRVDGEPRRVVGVAPRGFAYPDEEIDAWLPFVIDEADLAAGSFSYPTIGRLKPGVTMATAEADI
;
A
#
# COMPACT_ATOMS: atom_id res chain seq x y z
N MET A 1 -10.80 54.50 -7.37
CA MET A 1 -10.30 53.22 -7.97
C MET A 1 -9.34 53.45 -9.14
N ASP A 2 -9.37 54.62 -9.80
CA ASP A 2 -8.50 54.93 -10.96
C ASP A 2 -6.99 55.05 -10.63
N SER A 3 -6.64 55.35 -9.38
CA SER A 3 -5.24 55.48 -8.95
C SER A 3 -4.50 54.13 -8.93
N LEU A 4 -5.15 53.04 -8.53
CA LEU A 4 -4.55 51.70 -8.49
C LEU A 4 -4.29 51.15 -9.90
N ALA A 5 -5.25 51.29 -10.81
CA ALA A 5 -5.10 50.86 -12.19
C ALA A 5 -3.98 51.61 -12.91
N LEU A 6 -3.86 52.92 -12.67
CA LEU A 6 -2.80 53.74 -13.24
C LEU A 6 -1.41 53.36 -12.70
N GLN A 7 -1.31 53.09 -11.39
CA GLN A 7 -0.07 52.64 -10.75
C GLN A 7 0.36 51.25 -11.24
N LEU A 8 -0.58 50.31 -11.37
CA LEU A 8 -0.31 48.97 -11.89
C LEU A 8 0.20 49.02 -13.35
N ARG A 9 -0.44 49.85 -14.19
CA ARG A 9 -0.03 50.04 -15.59
C ARG A 9 1.37 50.68 -15.70
N HIS A 10 1.71 51.60 -14.80
CA HIS A 10 3.05 52.20 -14.75
C HIS A 10 4.11 51.20 -14.28
N ALA A 11 3.81 50.37 -13.28
CA ALA A 11 4.72 49.33 -12.80
C ALA A 11 5.01 48.28 -13.90
N ILE A 12 3.97 47.77 -14.58
CA ILE A 12 4.12 46.83 -15.70
C ILE A 12 4.97 47.43 -16.82
N ARG A 13 4.75 48.71 -17.16
CA ARG A 13 5.54 49.38 -18.20
C ARG A 13 7.01 49.56 -17.81
N LYS A 14 7.30 49.77 -16.52
CA LYS A 14 8.69 49.81 -16.01
C LYS A 14 9.35 48.43 -16.10
N LEU A 15 8.66 47.37 -15.68
CA LEU A 15 9.14 45.99 -15.77
C LEU A 15 9.42 45.56 -17.23
N ALA A 16 8.57 45.97 -18.17
CA ALA A 16 8.77 45.71 -19.60
C ALA A 16 9.96 46.47 -20.22
N ARG A 17 10.42 47.56 -19.59
CA ARG A 17 11.59 48.34 -20.05
C ARG A 17 12.92 47.80 -19.51
N SER A 18 12.91 46.93 -18.51
CA SER A 18 14.10 46.30 -17.92
C SER A 18 14.01 44.77 -18.00
N PRO A 19 14.02 44.17 -19.21
CA PRO A 19 13.67 42.77 -19.40
C PRO A 19 14.60 41.80 -18.66
N LEU A 20 15.91 42.09 -18.58
CA LEU A 20 16.88 41.22 -17.90
C LEU A 20 16.65 41.17 -16.38
N PHE A 21 16.49 42.33 -15.74
CA PHE A 21 16.20 42.41 -14.31
C PHE A 21 14.87 41.72 -13.97
N THR A 22 13.83 41.99 -14.77
CA THR A 22 12.51 41.37 -14.60
C THR A 22 12.58 39.85 -14.76
N ALA A 23 13.34 39.35 -15.74
CA ALA A 23 13.52 37.91 -15.94
C ALA A 23 14.20 37.25 -14.74
N VAL A 24 15.30 37.82 -14.24
CA VAL A 24 16.01 37.30 -13.06
C VAL A 24 15.11 37.32 -11.82
N ALA A 25 14.37 38.42 -11.60
CA ALA A 25 13.44 38.53 -10.47
C ALA A 25 12.30 37.49 -10.56
N LEU A 26 11.73 37.28 -11.75
CA LEU A 26 10.69 36.27 -11.98
C LEU A 26 11.21 34.86 -11.77
N VAL A 27 12.40 34.53 -12.28
CA VAL A 27 13.02 33.22 -12.09
C VAL A 27 13.29 32.96 -10.61
N SER A 28 13.88 33.92 -9.90
CA SER A 28 14.14 33.78 -8.46
C SER A 28 12.84 33.56 -7.66
N LEU A 29 11.77 34.30 -7.99
CA LEU A 29 10.47 34.15 -7.35
C LEU A 29 9.83 32.79 -7.69
N ALA A 30 9.89 32.38 -8.96
CA ALA A 30 9.36 31.09 -9.41
C ALA A 30 10.08 29.91 -8.75
N VAL A 31 11.41 29.98 -8.62
CA VAL A 31 12.21 28.95 -7.93
C VAL A 31 11.84 28.89 -6.45
N GLY A 32 11.72 30.04 -5.77
CA GLY A 32 11.34 30.06 -4.35
C GLY A 32 9.94 29.49 -4.08
N ILE A 33 8.96 29.87 -4.91
CA ILE A 33 7.58 29.36 -4.80
C ILE A 33 7.53 27.87 -5.17
N GLY A 34 8.17 27.49 -6.28
CA GLY A 34 8.17 26.12 -6.78
C GLY A 34 8.84 25.14 -5.84
N ALA A 35 10.00 25.50 -5.27
CA ALA A 35 10.70 24.67 -4.30
C ALA A 35 9.88 24.43 -3.04
N ASN A 36 9.30 25.49 -2.47
CA ASN A 36 8.45 25.36 -1.27
C ASN A 36 7.19 24.55 -1.54
N THR A 37 6.56 24.75 -2.71
CA THR A 37 5.37 23.99 -3.11
C THR A 37 5.70 22.52 -3.35
N ALA A 38 6.83 22.20 -3.97
CA ALA A 38 7.28 20.83 -4.19
C ALA A 38 7.53 20.09 -2.86
N ILE A 39 8.23 20.72 -1.92
CA ILE A 39 8.45 20.16 -0.58
C ILE A 39 7.11 19.94 0.13
N PHE A 40 6.22 20.92 0.12
CA PHE A 40 4.92 20.78 0.76
C PHE A 40 4.07 19.69 0.12
N THR A 41 4.12 19.54 -1.20
CA THR A 41 3.37 18.47 -1.91
C THR A 41 3.86 17.08 -1.51
N VAL A 42 5.18 16.90 -1.38
CA VAL A 42 5.75 15.63 -0.91
C VAL A 42 5.38 15.39 0.56
N VAL A 43 5.48 16.43 1.41
CA VAL A 43 5.07 16.32 2.82
C VAL A 43 3.58 16.01 2.95
N ASP A 44 2.73 16.64 2.15
CA ASP A 44 1.30 16.43 2.19
C ASP A 44 0.94 15.00 1.77
N GLY A 45 1.44 14.56 0.61
CA GLY A 45 1.18 13.20 0.11
C GLY A 45 1.83 12.07 0.91
N VAL A 46 2.88 12.34 1.70
CA VAL A 46 3.58 11.32 2.51
C VAL A 46 3.17 11.36 3.99
N LEU A 47 2.94 12.54 4.55
CA LEU A 47 2.73 12.73 6.00
C LEU A 47 1.33 13.20 6.39
N LEU A 48 0.58 13.87 5.50
CA LEU A 48 -0.67 14.55 5.89
C LEU A 48 -1.92 13.99 5.22
N GLU A 49 -1.82 13.37 4.04
CA GLU A 49 -2.93 12.67 3.42
C GLU A 49 -3.20 11.39 4.24
N PRO A 50 -4.35 11.30 4.93
CA PRO A 50 -4.66 10.12 5.70
C PRO A 50 -4.73 8.94 4.74
N LEU A 51 -4.08 7.83 5.10
CA LEU A 51 -4.16 6.58 4.35
C LEU A 51 -5.63 6.33 3.99
N SER A 52 -5.90 5.96 2.73
CA SER A 52 -7.27 5.85 2.21
C SER A 52 -8.09 4.69 2.81
N TYR A 53 -7.63 4.11 3.93
CA TYR A 53 -8.30 3.04 4.66
C TYR A 53 -9.23 3.61 5.74
N PRO A 54 -10.44 3.04 5.92
CA PRO A 54 -11.30 3.40 7.03
C PRO A 54 -10.59 3.28 8.39
N GLU A 55 -10.73 4.29 9.23
CA GLU A 55 -10.15 4.37 10.59
C GLU A 55 -8.63 4.08 10.58
N SER A 56 -7.91 4.73 9.65
CA SER A 56 -6.47 4.56 9.45
C SER A 56 -5.63 4.95 10.66
N ASP A 57 -6.15 5.78 11.56
CA ASP A 57 -5.51 6.19 12.82
C ASP A 57 -5.24 5.03 13.77
N ARG A 58 -5.94 3.91 13.59
CA ARG A 58 -5.78 2.68 14.38
C ARG A 58 -4.86 1.65 13.73
N LEU A 59 -4.41 1.89 12.49
CA LEU A 59 -3.46 1.02 11.81
C LEU A 59 -2.05 1.41 12.22
N VAL A 60 -1.30 0.44 12.73
CA VAL A 60 0.05 0.65 13.24
C VAL A 60 1.00 -0.36 12.62
N TRP A 61 2.22 0.08 12.36
CA TRP A 61 3.32 -0.79 11.99
C TRP A 61 3.85 -1.50 13.23
N ILE A 62 4.15 -2.78 13.09
CA ILE A 62 4.66 -3.58 14.21
C ILE A 62 6.01 -4.19 13.79
N ASN A 63 7.04 -3.85 14.56
CA ASN A 63 8.37 -4.41 14.46
C ASN A 63 8.83 -4.83 15.86
N PHE A 64 9.66 -5.87 15.91
CA PHE A 64 10.38 -6.23 17.13
C PHE A 64 11.64 -5.36 17.27
N THR A 65 12.15 -5.26 18.49
CA THR A 65 13.46 -4.67 18.76
C THR A 65 14.36 -5.73 19.40
N ALA A 66 15.65 -5.71 19.07
CA ALA A 66 16.66 -6.51 19.75
C ALA A 66 17.87 -5.63 20.12
N PRO A 67 17.76 -4.81 21.19
CA PRO A 67 18.83 -3.90 21.59
C PRO A 67 20.15 -4.62 21.90
N GLY A 68 20.08 -5.85 22.42
CA GLY A 68 21.26 -6.69 22.67
C GLY A 68 22.01 -7.14 21.41
N LEU A 69 21.39 -7.05 20.24
CA LEU A 69 21.98 -7.35 18.94
C LEU A 69 22.19 -6.08 18.08
N GLY A 70 21.85 -4.91 18.60
CA GLY A 70 21.98 -3.63 17.88
C GLY A 70 20.94 -3.43 16.77
N TYR A 71 19.78 -4.08 16.86
CA TYR A 71 18.68 -3.89 15.91
C TYR A 71 17.49 -3.18 16.58
N ASP A 72 17.16 -2.01 16.06
CA ASP A 72 16.02 -1.21 16.53
C ASP A 72 14.71 -1.59 15.84
N GLU A 73 14.78 -2.19 14.65
CA GLU A 73 13.60 -2.65 13.90
C GLU A 73 13.88 -4.02 13.26
N ILE A 74 13.10 -5.01 13.67
CA ILE A 74 13.13 -6.37 13.14
C ILE A 74 11.70 -6.70 12.65
N PRO A 75 11.51 -6.94 11.35
CA PRO A 75 10.22 -7.37 10.81
C PRO A 75 9.77 -8.70 11.37
N PHE A 76 8.53 -9.11 11.09
CA PHE A 76 8.05 -10.41 11.54
C PHE A 76 8.69 -11.57 10.76
N SER A 77 8.86 -12.69 11.44
CA SER A 77 8.86 -14.02 10.81
C SER A 77 7.44 -14.57 10.80
N ASP A 78 7.20 -15.59 9.97
CA ASP A 78 5.95 -16.35 9.97
C ASP A 78 5.65 -16.96 11.34
N GLY A 79 6.65 -17.51 12.02
CA GLY A 79 6.51 -18.03 13.38
C GLY A 79 6.18 -16.96 14.41
N ALA A 80 6.82 -15.79 14.34
CA ALA A 80 6.49 -14.66 15.22
C ALA A 80 5.07 -14.16 14.95
N TYR A 81 4.64 -14.15 13.69
CA TYR A 81 3.28 -13.73 13.32
C TYR A 81 2.23 -14.64 13.94
N VAL A 82 2.39 -15.96 13.80
CA VAL A 82 1.46 -16.93 14.40
C VAL A 82 1.44 -16.77 15.93
N HIS A 83 2.62 -16.68 16.56
CA HIS A 83 2.71 -16.54 18.01
C HIS A 83 2.00 -15.29 18.55
N VAL A 84 2.26 -14.13 17.94
CA VAL A 84 1.63 -12.87 18.35
C VAL A 84 0.13 -12.89 18.01
N LEU A 85 -0.26 -13.41 16.86
CA LEU A 85 -1.67 -13.47 16.46
C LEU A 85 -2.53 -14.26 17.47
N GLU A 86 -2.00 -15.34 18.04
CA GLU A 86 -2.68 -16.16 19.06
C GLU A 86 -2.69 -15.50 20.45
N GLY A 87 -1.62 -14.80 20.82
CA GLY A 87 -1.44 -14.23 22.16
C GLY A 87 -2.02 -12.84 22.35
N GLN A 88 -2.08 -12.04 21.29
CA GLN A 88 -2.42 -10.62 21.37
C GLN A 88 -3.89 -10.38 21.77
N ARG A 89 -4.12 -9.29 22.50
CA ARG A 89 -5.44 -8.83 22.93
C ARG A 89 -5.74 -7.40 22.50
N SER A 90 -4.72 -6.65 22.10
CA SER A 90 -4.78 -5.22 21.79
C SER A 90 -5.25 -4.91 20.37
N PHE A 91 -5.16 -5.88 19.46
CA PHE A 91 -5.46 -5.72 18.04
C PHE A 91 -6.73 -6.49 17.63
N GLU A 92 -7.47 -5.94 16.68
CA GLU A 92 -8.56 -6.64 15.99
C GLU A 92 -8.04 -7.75 15.07
N GLY A 93 -6.83 -7.56 14.56
CA GLY A 93 -6.11 -8.54 13.75
C GLY A 93 -4.75 -7.98 13.33
N LEU A 94 -3.97 -8.84 12.68
CA LEU A 94 -2.67 -8.53 12.12
C LEU A 94 -2.63 -8.91 10.65
N ALA A 95 -1.90 -8.14 9.85
CA ALA A 95 -1.67 -8.42 8.44
C ALA A 95 -0.18 -8.38 8.14
N MET A 96 0.32 -9.47 7.57
CA MET A 96 1.72 -9.64 7.15
C MET A 96 1.78 -9.77 5.63
N TRP A 97 2.83 -9.25 5.01
CA TRP A 97 3.01 -9.35 3.57
C TRP A 97 4.46 -9.47 3.11
N SER A 98 4.60 -9.84 1.83
CA SER A 98 5.85 -9.76 1.07
C SER A 98 5.55 -9.33 -0.36
N GLN A 99 6.41 -8.52 -0.97
CA GLN A 99 6.29 -8.15 -2.38
C GLN A 99 7.13 -9.09 -3.26
N ALA A 100 6.67 -9.32 -4.48
CA ALA A 100 7.38 -10.07 -5.49
C ALA A 100 7.03 -9.55 -6.88
N HIS A 101 7.88 -9.84 -7.86
CA HIS A 101 7.51 -9.71 -9.26
C HIS A 101 7.21 -11.08 -9.81
N MET A 102 6.06 -11.19 -10.50
CA MET A 102 5.58 -12.45 -11.05
C MET A 102 5.26 -12.28 -12.53
N SER A 103 5.22 -13.37 -13.29
CA SER A 103 4.86 -13.36 -14.70
C SER A 103 3.43 -13.86 -14.91
N LEU A 104 2.57 -13.01 -15.47
CA LEU A 104 1.27 -13.42 -15.97
C LEU A 104 1.43 -14.02 -17.37
N THR A 105 0.97 -15.24 -17.53
CA THR A 105 1.00 -16.00 -18.80
C THR A 105 -0.38 -16.56 -19.12
N GLY A 106 -0.61 -16.93 -20.39
CA GLY A 106 -1.91 -17.40 -20.86
C GLY A 106 -2.31 -16.72 -22.16
N ASP A 107 -3.54 -16.22 -22.23
CA ASP A 107 -4.11 -15.64 -23.45
C ASP A 107 -3.53 -14.25 -23.75
N GLY A 108 -2.35 -14.20 -24.36
CA GLY A 108 -1.66 -12.98 -24.77
C GLY A 108 -0.15 -13.01 -24.45
N PRO A 109 0.58 -11.93 -24.75
CA PRO A 109 1.99 -11.84 -24.42
C PRO A 109 2.20 -11.93 -22.89
N PRO A 110 3.31 -12.55 -22.43
CA PRO A 110 3.67 -12.53 -21.03
C PRO A 110 3.81 -11.10 -20.50
N GLU A 111 3.23 -10.84 -19.33
CA GLU A 111 3.28 -9.54 -18.65
C GLU A 111 3.95 -9.72 -17.28
N ARG A 112 4.83 -8.81 -16.88
CA ARG A 112 5.39 -8.79 -15.52
C ARG A 112 4.43 -8.03 -14.61
N LEU A 113 3.99 -8.68 -13.54
CA LEU A 113 3.14 -8.11 -12.50
C LEU A 113 4.00 -7.72 -11.29
N ALA A 114 3.71 -6.59 -10.66
CA ALA A 114 4.05 -6.38 -9.26
C ALA A 114 2.97 -7.05 -8.40
N ALA A 115 3.36 -7.97 -7.53
CA ALA A 115 2.45 -8.77 -6.73
C ALA A 115 2.80 -8.69 -5.25
N ALA A 116 1.80 -8.88 -4.39
CA ALA A 116 1.99 -9.03 -2.97
C ALA A 116 1.39 -10.35 -2.49
N ARG A 117 2.15 -11.11 -1.69
CA ARG A 117 1.58 -12.16 -0.85
C ARG A 117 1.13 -11.51 0.44
N VAL A 118 -0.13 -11.70 0.82
CA VAL A 118 -0.73 -11.09 2.01
C VAL A 118 -1.46 -12.16 2.81
N THR A 119 -1.41 -12.05 4.14
CA THR A 119 -2.24 -12.88 5.01
C THR A 119 -3.72 -12.76 4.64
N THR A 120 -4.48 -13.82 4.82
CA THR A 120 -5.85 -13.90 4.29
C THR A 120 -6.80 -12.84 4.87
N GLY A 121 -6.53 -12.37 6.09
CA GLY A 121 -7.29 -11.31 6.76
C GLY A 121 -6.99 -9.87 6.30
N THR A 122 -6.01 -9.64 5.42
CA THR A 122 -5.52 -8.28 5.11
C THR A 122 -6.59 -7.35 4.56
N PHE A 123 -7.42 -7.79 3.61
CA PHE A 123 -8.48 -6.94 3.03
C PHE A 123 -9.51 -6.52 4.10
N SER A 124 -9.94 -7.46 4.94
CA SER A 124 -10.87 -7.19 6.04
C SER A 124 -10.25 -6.26 7.08
N LEU A 125 -8.97 -6.47 7.43
CA LEU A 125 -8.24 -5.61 8.36
C LEU A 125 -8.09 -4.18 7.82
N LEU A 126 -7.92 -4.00 6.52
CA LEU A 126 -7.89 -2.68 5.89
C LEU A 126 -9.29 -2.08 5.67
N GLY A 127 -10.37 -2.79 6.01
CA GLY A 127 -11.74 -2.34 5.80
C GLY A 127 -12.14 -2.27 4.32
N VAL A 128 -11.47 -3.03 3.46
CA VAL A 128 -11.62 -2.97 2.01
C VAL A 128 -12.50 -4.10 1.50
N GLN A 129 -13.55 -3.72 0.76
CA GLN A 129 -14.42 -4.65 0.06
C GLN A 129 -14.03 -4.73 -1.41
N PRO A 130 -13.78 -5.93 -1.96
CA PRO A 130 -13.56 -6.11 -3.39
C PRO A 130 -14.72 -5.56 -4.23
N ALA A 131 -14.41 -4.94 -5.36
CA ALA A 131 -15.42 -4.48 -6.33
C ALA A 131 -16.18 -5.65 -6.95
N LEU A 132 -15.52 -6.80 -7.10
CA LEU A 132 -16.12 -8.06 -7.53
C LEU A 132 -15.60 -9.19 -6.64
N GLY A 133 -16.48 -10.13 -6.30
CA GLY A 133 -16.12 -11.36 -5.60
C GLY A 133 -15.91 -11.14 -4.10
N ARG A 134 -14.80 -11.66 -3.57
CA ARG A 134 -14.51 -11.70 -2.13
C ARG A 134 -13.02 -11.55 -1.83
N GLY A 135 -12.73 -11.25 -0.58
CA GLY A 135 -11.38 -11.39 -0.02
C GLY A 135 -10.99 -12.87 0.11
N PHE A 136 -9.76 -13.10 0.57
CA PHE A 136 -9.30 -14.44 0.87
C PHE A 136 -10.04 -15.04 2.07
N ARG A 137 -10.24 -16.35 2.04
CA ARG A 137 -10.76 -17.12 3.17
C ARG A 137 -9.60 -17.62 4.03
N PRO A 138 -9.81 -17.87 5.33
CA PRO A 138 -8.76 -18.34 6.24
C PRO A 138 -8.06 -19.63 5.76
N ASP A 139 -8.78 -20.56 5.13
CA ASP A 139 -8.24 -21.82 4.62
C ASP A 139 -7.33 -21.64 3.41
N GLU A 140 -7.45 -20.54 2.65
CA GLU A 140 -6.61 -20.25 1.47
C GLU A 140 -5.17 -19.84 1.83
N GLY A 141 -4.90 -19.58 3.12
CA GLY A 141 -3.56 -19.29 3.66
C GLY A 141 -2.83 -20.52 4.20
N ARG A 142 -3.35 -21.73 3.95
CA ARG A 142 -2.77 -22.99 4.45
C ARG A 142 -2.09 -23.79 3.33
N PRO A 143 -1.10 -24.63 3.67
CA PRO A 143 -0.47 -25.52 2.70
C PRO A 143 -1.51 -26.43 2.03
N GLY A 144 -1.38 -26.60 0.71
CA GLY A 144 -2.27 -27.44 -0.09
C GLY A 144 -3.65 -26.85 -0.39
N ALA A 145 -3.93 -25.60 0.01
CA ALA A 145 -5.15 -24.92 -0.38
C ALA A 145 -5.22 -24.66 -1.90
N GLU A 146 -6.43 -24.49 -2.44
CA GLU A 146 -6.59 -24.09 -3.84
C GLU A 146 -5.90 -22.74 -4.09
N PRO A 147 -4.97 -22.63 -5.07
CA PRO A 147 -4.28 -21.38 -5.33
C PRO A 147 -5.26 -20.27 -5.76
N ALA A 148 -5.30 -19.19 -4.99
CA ALA A 148 -6.19 -18.06 -5.18
C ALA A 148 -5.43 -16.79 -5.56
N VAL A 149 -6.11 -15.86 -6.23
CA VAL A 149 -5.58 -14.53 -6.56
C VAL A 149 -6.70 -13.49 -6.53
N ILE A 150 -6.39 -12.30 -6.02
CA ILE A 150 -7.20 -11.10 -6.19
C ILE A 150 -6.44 -10.18 -7.14
N VAL A 151 -7.09 -9.67 -8.18
CA VAL A 151 -6.45 -8.77 -9.16
C VAL A 151 -6.78 -7.31 -8.88
N SER A 152 -5.88 -6.40 -9.21
CA SER A 152 -6.15 -4.97 -9.12
C SER A 152 -7.18 -4.54 -10.16
N TYR A 153 -7.89 -3.46 -9.87
CA TYR A 153 -8.81 -2.86 -10.84
C TYR A 153 -8.08 -2.49 -12.15
N GLY A 154 -6.84 -1.99 -12.04
CA GLY A 154 -6.01 -1.66 -13.19
C GLY A 154 -5.69 -2.87 -14.07
N LEU A 155 -5.25 -3.97 -13.45
CA LEU A 155 -4.95 -5.22 -14.17
C LEU A 155 -6.21 -5.79 -14.82
N TRP A 156 -7.31 -5.84 -14.07
CA TRP A 156 -8.62 -6.28 -14.57
C TRP A 156 -9.05 -5.52 -15.84
N ARG A 157 -8.94 -4.18 -15.82
CA ARG A 157 -9.31 -3.34 -16.97
C ARG A 157 -8.37 -3.51 -18.17
N ARG A 158 -7.05 -3.50 -17.95
CA ARG A 158 -6.07 -3.49 -19.06
C ARG A 158 -5.91 -4.86 -19.70
N ARG A 159 -5.95 -5.94 -18.90
CA ARG A 159 -5.60 -7.29 -19.35
C ARG A 159 -6.81 -8.17 -19.65
N PHE A 160 -7.92 -7.90 -18.97
CA PHE A 160 -9.15 -8.68 -19.05
C PHE A 160 -10.34 -7.84 -19.52
N GLY A 161 -10.10 -6.63 -20.03
CA GLY A 161 -11.13 -5.76 -20.61
C GLY A 161 -12.18 -5.24 -19.63
N GLY A 162 -12.03 -5.51 -18.32
CA GLY A 162 -13.10 -5.26 -17.35
C GLY A 162 -14.23 -6.30 -17.42
N ASP A 163 -13.94 -7.53 -17.85
CA ASP A 163 -14.93 -8.61 -17.93
C ASP A 163 -15.34 -9.09 -16.52
N PRO A 164 -16.62 -8.95 -16.10
CA PRO A 164 -17.07 -9.45 -14.80
C PRO A 164 -17.00 -10.98 -14.69
N ASP A 165 -16.97 -11.70 -15.81
CA ASP A 165 -16.87 -13.17 -15.83
C ASP A 165 -15.46 -13.68 -15.48
N ILE A 166 -14.51 -12.78 -15.20
CA ILE A 166 -13.18 -13.14 -14.68
C ILE A 166 -13.27 -13.88 -13.33
N LEU A 167 -14.33 -13.65 -12.54
CA LEU A 167 -14.52 -14.32 -11.26
C LEU A 167 -14.62 -15.83 -11.43
N GLY A 168 -13.81 -16.56 -10.66
CA GLY A 168 -13.76 -18.01 -10.70
C GLY A 168 -12.94 -18.59 -11.86
N GLN A 169 -12.51 -17.76 -12.83
CA GLN A 169 -11.60 -18.17 -13.88
C GLN A 169 -10.19 -18.41 -13.34
N THR A 170 -9.42 -19.21 -14.07
CA THR A 170 -8.05 -19.53 -13.73
C THR A 170 -7.08 -18.75 -14.60
N ILE A 171 -6.19 -17.99 -13.97
CA ILE A 171 -5.07 -17.31 -14.63
C ILE A 171 -3.75 -17.99 -14.24
N ARG A 172 -2.70 -17.89 -15.07
CA ARG A 172 -1.39 -18.46 -14.75
C ARG A 172 -0.42 -17.37 -14.32
N VAL A 173 0.00 -17.43 -13.06
CA VAL A 173 0.99 -16.52 -12.46
C VAL A 173 2.23 -17.34 -12.12
N ASP A 174 3.39 -16.99 -12.66
CA ASP A 174 4.62 -17.80 -12.62
C ASP A 174 4.40 -19.26 -13.07
N GLY A 175 3.55 -19.44 -14.08
CA GLY A 175 3.19 -20.75 -14.62
C GLY A 175 2.23 -21.58 -13.76
N GLU A 176 1.96 -21.17 -12.53
CA GLU A 176 1.03 -21.86 -11.63
C GLU A 176 -0.41 -21.34 -11.79
N PRO A 177 -1.39 -22.24 -12.00
CA PRO A 177 -2.80 -21.88 -12.16
C PRO A 177 -3.38 -21.35 -10.85
N ARG A 178 -3.99 -20.16 -10.89
CA ARG A 178 -4.66 -19.51 -9.74
C ARG A 178 -6.05 -19.08 -10.10
N ARG A 179 -7.01 -19.38 -9.23
CA ARG A 179 -8.40 -18.96 -9.39
C ARG A 179 -8.55 -17.51 -8.94
N VAL A 180 -9.14 -16.67 -9.81
CA VAL A 180 -9.50 -15.30 -9.47
C VAL A 180 -10.69 -15.32 -8.52
N VAL A 181 -10.48 -14.93 -7.25
CA VAL A 181 -11.53 -14.91 -6.22
C VAL A 181 -12.11 -13.52 -5.97
N GLY A 182 -11.43 -12.49 -6.45
CA GLY A 182 -11.88 -11.12 -6.33
C GLY A 182 -11.16 -10.13 -7.24
N VAL A 183 -11.76 -8.96 -7.41
CA VAL A 183 -11.15 -7.78 -8.03
C VAL A 183 -11.15 -6.66 -6.99
N ALA A 184 -9.98 -6.09 -6.70
CA ALA A 184 -9.87 -4.98 -5.76
C ALA A 184 -10.63 -3.74 -6.25
N PRO A 185 -11.13 -2.87 -5.35
CA PRO A 185 -11.82 -1.67 -5.77
C PRO A 185 -10.89 -0.69 -6.49
N ARG A 186 -11.48 0.21 -7.27
CA ARG A 186 -10.72 1.22 -8.01
C ARG A 186 -9.95 2.11 -7.04
N GLY A 187 -8.65 2.29 -7.29
CA GLY A 187 -7.78 3.11 -6.45
C GLY A 187 -7.28 2.43 -5.18
N PHE A 188 -7.64 1.15 -4.94
CA PHE A 188 -7.01 0.39 -3.87
C PHE A 188 -5.57 0.06 -4.23
N ALA A 189 -4.67 0.40 -3.31
CA ALA A 189 -3.25 0.19 -3.37
C ALA A 189 -2.80 -0.35 -2.01
N TYR A 190 -2.10 -1.49 -1.98
CA TYR A 190 -1.49 -2.03 -0.77
C TYR A 190 -0.52 -3.16 -1.12
N PRO A 191 0.66 -3.26 -0.50
CA PRO A 191 1.30 -2.22 0.32
C PRO A 191 1.73 -0.98 -0.48
N ASP A 192 1.71 -1.08 -1.82
CA ASP A 192 2.19 -0.07 -2.75
C ASP A 192 1.16 0.16 -3.88
N GLU A 193 1.23 1.31 -4.55
CA GLU A 193 0.36 1.69 -5.67
C GLU A 193 0.56 0.82 -6.92
N GLU A 194 1.75 0.25 -7.08
CA GLU A 194 2.09 -0.54 -8.27
C GLU A 194 1.52 -1.97 -8.22
N ILE A 195 0.90 -2.40 -7.12
CA ILE A 195 0.45 -3.78 -6.94
C ILE A 195 -0.70 -4.14 -7.89
N ASP A 196 -0.44 -5.13 -8.74
CA ASP A 196 -1.35 -5.66 -9.74
C ASP A 196 -2.15 -6.87 -9.27
N ALA A 197 -1.61 -7.62 -8.32
CA ALA A 197 -2.24 -8.83 -7.81
C ALA A 197 -1.85 -9.11 -6.35
N TRP A 198 -2.82 -9.62 -5.59
CA TRP A 198 -2.61 -10.18 -4.28
C TRP A 198 -2.78 -11.69 -4.33
N LEU A 199 -1.92 -12.38 -3.58
CA LEU A 199 -1.98 -13.82 -3.39
C LEU A 199 -2.03 -14.11 -1.89
N PRO A 200 -2.61 -15.25 -1.46
CA PRO A 200 -2.49 -15.69 -0.09
C PRO A 200 -1.03 -15.88 0.30
N PHE A 201 -0.66 -15.32 1.45
CA PHE A 201 0.54 -15.71 2.16
C PHE A 201 0.24 -17.05 2.83
N VAL A 202 0.92 -18.10 2.37
CA VAL A 202 0.73 -19.45 2.90
C VAL A 202 1.67 -19.64 4.07
N ILE A 203 1.11 -19.95 5.24
CA ILE A 203 1.87 -20.22 6.47
C ILE A 203 1.74 -21.71 6.78
N ASP A 204 2.87 -22.42 6.78
CA ASP A 204 2.93 -23.81 7.23
C ASP A 204 3.32 -23.84 8.70
N GLU A 205 2.32 -23.99 9.58
CA GLU A 205 2.56 -24.06 11.03
C GLU A 205 3.41 -25.28 11.43
N ALA A 206 3.51 -26.31 10.59
CA ALA A 206 4.37 -27.47 10.84
C ALA A 206 5.85 -27.21 10.49
N ASP A 207 6.13 -26.17 9.70
CA ASP A 207 7.47 -25.79 9.24
C ASP A 207 7.69 -24.27 9.38
N LEU A 208 7.43 -23.75 10.57
CA LEU A 208 7.65 -22.33 10.86
C LEU A 208 9.15 -22.03 10.91
N ALA A 209 9.60 -21.19 9.98
CA ALA A 209 10.98 -20.74 9.94
C ALA A 209 11.23 -19.74 11.08
N ALA A 210 11.68 -20.23 12.24
CA ALA A 210 11.94 -19.42 13.44
C ALA A 210 12.88 -18.20 13.24
N GLY A 211 13.61 -18.12 12.11
CA GLY A 211 14.62 -17.09 11.85
C GLY A 211 14.39 -16.18 10.62
N SER A 212 13.29 -16.30 9.88
CA SER A 212 13.07 -15.49 8.67
C SER A 212 12.35 -14.16 8.97
N PHE A 213 13.00 -13.25 9.69
CA PHE A 213 12.47 -11.93 10.04
C PHE A 213 12.52 -10.97 8.83
N SER A 214 11.57 -11.09 7.91
CA SER A 214 11.61 -10.35 6.63
C SER A 214 10.26 -9.83 6.18
N TYR A 215 9.22 -10.00 6.99
CA TYR A 215 7.86 -9.66 6.59
C TYR A 215 7.35 -8.44 7.36
N PRO A 216 7.21 -7.30 6.67
CA PRO A 216 6.44 -6.18 7.17
C PRO A 216 5.07 -6.62 7.70
N THR A 217 4.68 -6.04 8.84
CA THR A 217 3.41 -6.37 9.50
C THR A 217 2.74 -5.12 10.02
N ILE A 218 1.43 -5.05 9.81
CA ILE A 218 0.57 -4.03 10.42
C ILE A 218 -0.45 -4.70 11.33
N GLY A 219 -0.89 -3.98 12.36
CA GLY A 219 -2.02 -4.35 13.19
C GLY A 219 -3.06 -3.24 13.21
N ARG A 220 -4.32 -3.61 13.41
CA ARG A 220 -5.38 -2.64 13.72
C ARG A 220 -5.67 -2.68 15.22
N LEU A 221 -5.35 -1.62 15.94
CA LEU A 221 -5.66 -1.49 17.38
C LEU A 221 -7.16 -1.59 17.61
N LYS A 222 -7.62 -2.26 18.66
CA LYS A 222 -9.04 -2.21 19.09
C LYS A 222 -9.47 -0.80 19.51
N PRO A 223 -10.78 -0.47 19.49
CA PRO A 223 -11.23 0.86 19.86
C PRO A 223 -10.81 1.20 21.30
N GLY A 224 -10.16 2.35 21.49
CA GLY A 224 -9.73 2.83 22.81
C GLY A 224 -8.44 2.22 23.36
N VAL A 225 -7.75 1.34 22.61
CA VAL A 225 -6.43 0.82 23.00
C VAL A 225 -5.35 1.85 22.66
N THR A 226 -4.46 2.12 23.63
CA THR A 226 -3.33 3.04 23.43
C THR A 226 -2.10 2.30 22.90
N MET A 227 -1.19 3.01 22.25
CA MET A 227 0.07 2.42 21.77
C MET A 227 0.86 1.75 22.91
N ALA A 228 0.97 2.41 24.07
CA ALA A 228 1.66 1.84 25.23
C ALA A 228 1.02 0.55 25.75
N THR A 229 -0.30 0.40 25.63
CA THR A 229 -0.99 -0.85 25.98
C THR A 229 -0.69 -1.94 24.95
N ALA A 230 -0.67 -1.59 23.67
CA ALA A 230 -0.37 -2.53 22.60
C ALA A 230 1.08 -3.02 22.64
N GLU A 231 2.04 -2.13 22.88
CA GLU A 231 3.47 -2.46 23.05
C GLU A 231 3.73 -3.36 24.26
N ALA A 232 2.91 -3.28 25.31
CA ALA A 232 3.07 -4.14 26.50
C ALA A 232 2.42 -5.53 26.34
N ASP A 233 1.60 -5.72 25.31
CA ASP A 233 0.83 -6.94 25.05
C ASP A 233 1.57 -7.91 24.10
N ILE A 234 2.54 -7.41 23.33
CA ILE A 234 3.34 -8.15 22.34
C ILE A 234 4.82 -8.12 22.69
#